data_AF-A0AAU2JGC8-F1
#
_entry.id   AF-A0AAU2JGC8-F1
#
_cell.length_a   1.000
_cell.length_b   1.000
_cell.length_c   1.000
_cell.angle_alpha   90.00
_cell.angle_beta   90.00
_cell.angle_gamma   90.00
#
_symmetry.space_group_name_H-M   'P 1'
#
loop_
_entity.id
_entity.type
_entity.pdbx_description
1 polymer ?
#
loop_
_entity_poly.entity_id
_entity_poly.type
_entity_poly.pdbx_seq_one_letter_code
_entity_poly.pdbx_strand_id
1 'polypeptide(L)'
;MTAQANEAGCGRCFDEGEVDLLRTPGVPLPTDLVRRVAQKDPFHWDDQPAIIRRVLPQLVVVLAEGEVESDLMARGLAAAGWSRWPREQAGAVAGFLDAWWTRTLRTKSPPISACAVFESCVTASSSVTPWLARWEAEMGPVARRHLADSLGWWREELTSNDSPFTWWWGTEVEEQAAWHEVKRWLTAQARAT
;
A
#
# COMPACT_ATOMS: atom_id res chain seq x y z
N MET A 1 -9.19 -7.57 17.11
CA MET A 1 -9.41 -8.60 16.08
C MET A 1 -8.14 -9.44 16.00
N THR A 2 -8.27 -10.76 15.96
CA THR A 2 -7.16 -11.73 16.01
C THR A 2 -7.17 -12.66 14.82
N ALA A 3 -6.06 -13.35 14.61
CA ALA A 3 -6.07 -14.59 13.85
C ALA A 3 -7.10 -15.56 14.45
N GLN A 4 -7.60 -16.49 13.63
CA GLN A 4 -8.45 -17.57 14.12
C GLN A 4 -7.67 -18.44 15.11
N ALA A 5 -8.36 -19.04 16.08
CA ALA A 5 -7.70 -19.81 17.15
C ALA A 5 -6.88 -21.00 16.64
N ASN A 6 -7.23 -21.53 15.46
CA ASN A 6 -6.58 -22.63 14.78
C ASN A 6 -5.66 -22.20 13.62
N GLU A 7 -5.40 -20.90 13.45
CA GLU A 7 -4.43 -20.43 12.47
C GLU A 7 -3.07 -21.09 12.73
N ALA A 8 -2.52 -21.74 11.71
CA ALA A 8 -1.22 -22.41 11.78
C ALA A 8 -0.14 -21.70 10.95
N GLY A 9 -0.53 -20.76 10.09
CA GLY A 9 0.34 -20.23 9.04
C GLY A 9 0.81 -21.34 8.08
N CYS A 10 1.83 -21.04 7.27
CA CYS A 10 2.34 -22.01 6.28
C CYS A 10 3.18 -23.15 6.88
N GLY A 11 3.40 -23.18 8.20
CA GLY A 11 4.22 -24.15 8.92
C GLY A 11 5.73 -24.07 8.65
N ARG A 12 6.21 -23.02 7.97
CA ARG A 12 7.64 -22.85 7.59
C ARG A 12 8.21 -21.45 7.83
N CYS A 13 7.42 -20.41 7.60
CA CYS A 13 7.90 -19.02 7.63
C CYS A 13 7.74 -18.33 8.99
N PHE A 14 6.98 -18.94 9.90
CA PHE A 14 6.69 -18.43 11.23
C PHE A 14 6.81 -19.59 12.21
N ASP A 15 7.45 -19.35 13.34
CA ASP A 15 7.48 -20.33 14.43
C ASP A 15 6.16 -20.33 15.23
N GLU A 16 5.99 -21.34 16.09
CA GLU A 16 4.77 -21.50 16.87
C GLU A 16 4.49 -20.30 17.80
N GLY A 17 5.55 -19.70 18.36
CA GLY A 17 5.44 -18.53 19.23
C GLY A 17 5.00 -17.28 18.47
N GLU A 18 5.49 -17.08 17.25
CA GLU A 18 5.02 -16.00 16.38
C GLU A 18 3.56 -16.18 15.99
N VAL A 19 3.14 -17.40 15.66
CA VAL A 19 1.74 -17.70 15.36
C VAL A 19 0.85 -17.57 16.60
N ASP A 20 1.33 -17.92 17.79
CA ASP A 20 0.65 -17.67 19.07
C ASP A 20 0.43 -16.17 19.32
N LEU A 21 1.42 -15.33 19.04
CA LEU A 21 1.30 -13.88 19.16
C LEU A 21 0.22 -13.31 18.22
N LEU A 22 0.12 -13.85 17.00
CA LEU A 22 -0.91 -13.46 16.03
C LEU A 22 -2.32 -13.89 16.46
N ARG A 23 -2.43 -15.05 17.12
CA ARG A 23 -3.68 -15.53 17.73
C ARG A 23 -4.08 -14.75 18.99
N THR A 24 -3.12 -14.16 19.68
CA THR A 24 -3.37 -13.46 20.94
C THR A 24 -3.89 -12.02 20.71
N PRO A 25 -5.08 -11.65 21.22
CA PRO A 25 -5.63 -10.31 21.09
C PRO A 25 -4.91 -9.30 21.98
N GLY A 26 -4.76 -8.07 21.49
CA GLY A 26 -4.37 -6.92 22.31
C GLY A 26 -2.90 -6.89 22.77
N VAL A 27 -2.11 -7.93 22.45
CA VAL A 27 -0.67 -7.91 22.70
C VAL A 27 0.05 -7.16 21.56
N PRO A 28 1.01 -6.28 21.87
CA PRO A 28 1.88 -5.70 20.86
C PRO A 28 2.65 -6.80 20.12
N LEU A 29 2.78 -6.63 18.81
CA LEU A 29 3.60 -7.53 17.98
C LEU A 29 4.99 -6.91 17.76
N PRO A 30 6.06 -7.72 17.68
CA PRO A 30 7.35 -7.24 17.19
C PRO A 30 7.20 -6.61 15.80
N THR A 31 7.86 -5.47 15.55
CA THR A 31 7.76 -4.75 14.27
C THR A 31 8.16 -5.61 13.08
N ASP A 32 9.20 -6.43 13.24
CA ASP A 32 9.64 -7.37 12.20
C ASP A 32 8.55 -8.41 11.85
N LEU A 33 7.81 -8.89 12.85
CA LEU A 33 6.70 -9.82 12.63
C LEU A 33 5.58 -9.14 11.83
N VAL A 34 5.23 -7.89 12.16
CA VAL A 34 4.24 -7.10 11.41
C VAL A 34 4.62 -6.97 9.93
N ARG A 35 5.88 -6.60 9.66
CA ARG A 35 6.40 -6.45 8.29
C ARG A 35 6.30 -7.75 7.53
N ARG A 36 6.90 -8.81 8.06
CA ARG A 36 6.90 -10.13 7.42
C ARG A 36 5.48 -10.61 7.15
N VAL A 37 4.56 -10.44 8.11
CA VAL A 37 3.17 -10.87 7.94
C VAL A 37 2.49 -10.19 6.75
N ALA A 38 2.65 -8.87 6.63
CA ALA A 38 2.05 -8.09 5.54
C ALA A 38 2.69 -8.37 4.17
N GLN A 39 3.98 -8.71 4.13
CA GLN A 39 4.73 -9.00 2.90
C GLN A 39 4.50 -10.42 2.38
N LYS A 40 4.05 -11.36 3.21
CA LYS A 40 3.86 -12.75 2.77
C LYS A 40 2.71 -12.89 1.79
N ASP A 41 2.90 -13.82 0.86
CA ASP A 41 1.87 -14.20 -0.08
C ASP A 41 0.59 -14.67 0.67
N PRO A 42 -0.62 -14.33 0.19
CA PRO A 42 -1.87 -14.66 0.85
C PRO A 42 -2.01 -16.11 1.29
N PHE A 43 -1.47 -17.05 0.51
CA PHE A 43 -1.55 -18.48 0.79
C PHE A 43 -0.67 -18.93 1.98
N HIS A 44 0.03 -18.01 2.65
CA HIS A 44 0.73 -18.30 3.90
C HIS A 44 -0.19 -18.38 5.12
N TRP A 45 -1.44 -17.96 5.00
CA TRP A 45 -2.39 -17.83 6.10
C TRP A 45 -3.66 -18.61 5.80
N ASP A 46 -4.21 -19.25 6.82
CA ASP A 46 -5.52 -19.92 6.71
C ASP A 46 -6.65 -18.89 6.53
N ASP A 47 -6.56 -17.75 7.25
CA ASP A 47 -7.46 -16.60 7.11
C ASP A 47 -6.66 -15.29 6.98
N GLN A 48 -6.17 -15.03 5.75
CA GLN A 48 -5.41 -13.82 5.46
C GLN A 48 -6.16 -12.53 5.89
N PRO A 49 -7.45 -12.32 5.58
CA PRO A 49 -8.16 -11.14 6.05
C PRO A 49 -8.13 -10.95 7.57
N ALA A 50 -8.27 -12.00 8.37
CA ALA A 50 -8.15 -11.90 9.82
C ALA A 50 -6.73 -11.54 10.26
N ILE A 51 -5.71 -12.14 9.64
CA ILE A 51 -4.30 -11.86 9.93
C ILE A 51 -3.92 -10.42 9.60
N ILE A 52 -4.31 -9.92 8.42
CA ILE A 52 -4.00 -8.53 8.04
C ILE A 52 -4.71 -7.55 8.98
N ARG A 53 -5.96 -7.82 9.37
CA ARG A 53 -6.66 -7.03 10.40
C ARG A 53 -5.94 -7.03 11.76
N ARG A 54 -5.30 -8.14 12.13
CA ARG A 54 -4.57 -8.27 13.40
C ARG A 54 -3.32 -7.39 13.43
N VAL A 55 -2.60 -7.28 12.31
CA VAL A 55 -1.37 -6.49 12.22
C VAL A 55 -1.61 -5.03 11.82
N LEU A 56 -2.77 -4.73 11.21
CA LEU A 56 -3.08 -3.42 10.63
C LEU A 56 -2.76 -2.21 11.54
N PRO A 57 -3.15 -2.18 12.84
CA PRO A 57 -2.87 -1.01 13.67
C PRO A 57 -1.39 -0.67 13.81
N GLN A 58 -0.51 -1.68 13.78
CA GLN A 58 0.94 -1.46 13.81
C GLN A 58 1.51 -1.28 12.40
N LEU A 59 0.92 -1.95 11.41
CA LEU A 59 1.33 -1.82 10.00
C LEU A 59 1.19 -0.39 9.50
N VAL A 60 0.11 0.32 9.86
CA VAL A 60 -0.07 1.72 9.46
C VAL A 60 1.01 2.65 10.03
N VAL A 61 1.53 2.33 11.22
CA VAL A 61 2.64 3.07 11.83
C VAL A 61 3.94 2.80 11.05
N VAL A 62 4.23 1.52 10.78
CA VAL A 62 5.39 1.10 9.99
C VAL A 62 5.41 1.78 8.62
N LEU A 63 4.28 1.79 7.91
CA LEU A 63 4.15 2.47 6.62
C LEU A 63 4.36 3.98 6.74
N ALA A 64 3.77 4.62 7.76
CA ALA A 64 3.88 6.07 7.96
C ALA A 64 5.29 6.52 8.36
N GLU A 65 6.04 5.68 9.08
CA GLU A 65 7.40 5.98 9.56
C GLU A 65 8.49 5.78 8.50
N GLY A 66 8.14 5.17 7.37
CA GLY A 66 8.99 5.19 6.20
C GLY A 66 9.64 3.86 5.84
N GLU A 67 8.96 2.76 6.11
CA GLU A 67 9.50 1.43 5.82
C GLU A 67 9.78 1.20 4.31
N VAL A 68 10.88 0.50 4.04
CA VAL A 68 11.22 0.04 2.68
C VAL A 68 10.21 -1.03 2.24
N GLU A 69 9.97 -1.16 0.93
CA GLU A 69 9.00 -2.12 0.38
C GLU A 69 7.55 -1.89 0.87
N SER A 70 7.19 -0.63 1.05
CA SER A 70 5.84 -0.22 1.49
C SER A 70 4.74 -0.68 0.55
N ASP A 71 5.06 -0.84 -0.74
CA ASP A 71 4.21 -1.37 -1.81
C ASP A 71 3.98 -2.89 -1.67
N LEU A 72 5.00 -3.65 -1.29
CA LEU A 72 4.86 -5.08 -0.98
C LEU A 72 3.97 -5.30 0.25
N MET A 73 4.11 -4.47 1.29
CA MET A 73 3.20 -4.50 2.44
C MET A 73 1.77 -4.04 2.06
N ALA A 74 1.64 -3.05 1.18
CA ALA A 74 0.36 -2.58 0.66
C ALA A 74 -0.38 -3.66 -0.14
N ARG A 75 0.34 -4.52 -0.88
CA ARG A 75 -0.22 -5.70 -1.54
C ARG A 75 -0.96 -6.61 -0.55
N GLY A 76 -0.43 -6.78 0.66
CA GLY A 76 -1.10 -7.55 1.72
C GLY A 76 -2.49 -7.02 2.07
N LEU A 77 -2.66 -5.69 2.11
CA LEU A 77 -3.97 -5.06 2.31
C LEU A 77 -4.92 -5.37 1.16
N ALA A 78 -4.47 -5.16 -0.08
CA ALA A 78 -5.27 -5.42 -1.28
C ALA A 78 -5.74 -6.88 -1.33
N ALA A 79 -4.83 -7.81 -1.07
CA ALA A 79 -5.12 -9.24 -1.04
C ALA A 79 -6.10 -9.65 0.05
N ALA A 80 -6.02 -9.01 1.22
CA ALA A 80 -6.99 -9.19 2.29
C ALA A 80 -8.38 -8.61 1.99
N GLY A 81 -8.56 -7.95 0.83
CA GLY A 81 -9.84 -7.42 0.37
C GLY A 81 -10.40 -6.33 1.29
N TRP A 82 -9.53 -5.45 1.81
CA TRP A 82 -9.90 -4.47 2.83
C TRP A 82 -11.09 -3.58 2.44
N SER A 83 -11.24 -3.28 1.16
CA SER A 83 -12.36 -2.48 0.63
C SER A 83 -13.73 -3.15 0.80
N ARG A 84 -13.76 -4.47 1.05
CA ARG A 84 -14.97 -5.27 1.28
C ARG A 84 -15.22 -5.58 2.75
N TRP A 85 -14.38 -5.09 3.66
CA TRP A 85 -14.56 -5.25 5.10
C TRP A 85 -15.77 -4.44 5.61
N PRO A 86 -16.20 -4.63 6.88
CA PRO A 86 -17.21 -3.78 7.48
C PRO A 86 -16.89 -2.29 7.31
N ARG A 87 -17.92 -1.47 7.07
CA ARG A 87 -17.80 -0.07 6.65
C ARG A 87 -16.83 0.75 7.50
N GLU A 88 -16.87 0.61 8.81
CA GLU A 88 -15.98 1.36 9.72
C GLU A 88 -14.50 0.97 9.54
N GLN A 89 -14.22 -0.33 9.34
CA GLN A 89 -12.86 -0.82 9.14
C GLN A 89 -12.32 -0.41 7.78
N ALA A 90 -13.12 -0.59 6.72
CA ALA A 90 -12.75 -0.13 5.38
C ALA A 90 -12.54 1.40 5.36
N GLY A 91 -13.41 2.16 6.03
CA GLY A 91 -13.28 3.60 6.20
C GLY A 91 -12.00 4.01 6.92
N ALA A 92 -11.58 3.27 7.96
CA ALA A 92 -10.33 3.54 8.66
C ALA A 92 -9.10 3.33 7.76
N VAL A 93 -9.08 2.26 6.96
CA VAL A 93 -7.99 2.02 5.98
C VAL A 93 -7.97 3.10 4.90
N ALA A 94 -9.12 3.43 4.31
CA ALA A 94 -9.23 4.49 3.31
C ALA A 94 -8.78 5.85 3.86
N GLY A 95 -9.20 6.19 5.09
CA GLY A 95 -8.80 7.42 5.77
C GLY A 95 -7.30 7.47 6.06
N PHE A 96 -6.69 6.35 6.45
CA PHE A 96 -5.24 6.26 6.61
C PHE A 96 -4.51 6.53 5.28
N LEU A 97 -4.89 5.84 4.19
CA LEU A 97 -4.24 5.99 2.89
C LEU A 97 -4.36 7.44 2.36
N ASP A 98 -5.54 8.08 2.48
CA ASP A 98 -5.74 9.49 2.11
C ASP A 98 -4.90 10.44 2.96
N ALA A 99 -4.85 10.23 4.27
CA ALA A 99 -4.05 11.05 5.17
C ALA A 99 -2.55 10.89 4.92
N TRP A 100 -2.09 9.66 4.68
CA TRP A 100 -0.69 9.35 4.38
C TRP A 100 -0.27 10.02 3.07
N TRP A 101 -1.06 9.85 2.02
CA TRP A 101 -0.77 10.45 0.72
C TRP A 101 -0.79 11.99 0.77
N THR A 102 -1.82 12.57 1.38
CA THR A 102 -1.94 14.03 1.55
C THR A 102 -0.76 14.61 2.33
N ARG A 103 -0.34 13.93 3.42
CA ARG A 103 0.82 14.34 4.20
C ARG A 103 2.10 14.30 3.37
N THR A 104 2.30 13.25 2.58
CA THR A 104 3.47 13.11 1.70
C THR A 104 3.55 14.25 0.70
N LEU A 105 2.44 14.57 0.02
CA LEU A 105 2.37 15.67 -0.94
C LEU A 105 2.69 17.05 -0.36
N ARG A 106 2.40 17.26 0.94
CA ARG A 106 2.65 18.52 1.65
C ARG A 106 4.05 18.60 2.27
N THR A 107 4.73 17.47 2.42
CA THR A 107 6.03 17.39 3.11
C THR A 107 7.17 17.50 2.09
N LYS A 108 8.10 18.44 2.27
CA LYS A 108 9.23 18.63 1.32
C LYS A 108 10.16 17.43 1.20
N SER A 109 10.36 16.73 2.31
CA SER A 109 11.22 15.55 2.45
C SER A 109 10.48 14.51 3.30
N PRO A 110 9.51 13.79 2.72
CA PRO A 110 8.79 12.73 3.42
C PRO A 110 9.73 11.54 3.73
N PRO A 111 9.41 10.70 4.73
CA PRO A 111 10.22 9.52 5.08
C PRO A 111 10.41 8.54 3.93
N ILE A 112 9.38 8.37 3.09
CA ILE A 112 9.41 7.64 1.81
C ILE A 112 9.12 8.65 0.69
N SER A 113 9.73 8.45 -0.48
CA SER A 113 9.47 9.27 -1.67
C SER A 113 7.99 9.29 -2.05
N ALA A 114 7.55 10.38 -2.69
CA ALA A 114 6.16 10.49 -3.14
C ALA A 114 5.77 9.40 -4.16
N CYS A 115 6.67 8.97 -5.04
CA CYS A 115 6.41 7.86 -5.96
C CYS A 115 6.09 6.56 -5.21
N ALA A 116 6.91 6.16 -4.24
CA ALA A 116 6.69 4.91 -3.52
C ALA A 116 5.42 4.95 -2.64
N VAL A 117 5.09 6.10 -2.03
CA VAL A 117 3.80 6.25 -1.32
C VAL A 117 2.63 6.17 -2.30
N PHE A 118 2.73 6.81 -3.47
CA PHE A 118 1.71 6.74 -4.51
C PHE A 118 1.49 5.30 -4.99
N GLU A 119 2.57 4.59 -5.36
CA GLU A 119 2.54 3.17 -5.74
C GLU A 119 1.95 2.29 -4.64
N SER A 120 2.27 2.57 -3.37
CA SER A 120 1.70 1.85 -2.22
C SER A 120 0.20 2.08 -2.08
N CYS A 121 -0.27 3.33 -2.22
CA CYS A 121 -1.70 3.65 -2.15
C CYS A 121 -2.47 3.02 -3.33
N VAL A 122 -1.89 3.08 -4.53
CA VAL A 122 -2.44 2.45 -5.73
C VAL A 122 -2.53 0.94 -5.55
N THR A 123 -1.43 0.31 -5.13
CA THR A 123 -1.36 -1.14 -4.90
C THR A 123 -2.36 -1.57 -3.84
N ALA A 124 -2.41 -0.88 -2.69
CA ALA A 124 -3.35 -1.22 -1.61
C ALA A 124 -4.81 -1.15 -2.07
N SER A 125 -5.17 -0.16 -2.89
CA SER A 125 -6.56 0.10 -3.29
C SER A 125 -6.96 -0.53 -4.61
N SER A 126 -6.02 -1.09 -5.36
CA SER A 126 -6.19 -1.50 -6.76
C SER A 126 -6.82 -0.40 -7.62
N SER A 127 -6.50 0.87 -7.35
CA SER A 127 -7.09 2.03 -8.02
C SER A 127 -6.14 3.22 -8.03
N VAL A 128 -6.15 3.97 -9.14
CA VAL A 128 -5.29 5.13 -9.35
C VAL A 128 -6.05 6.45 -9.17
N THR A 129 -7.30 6.49 -9.63
CA THR A 129 -8.13 7.69 -9.70
C THR A 129 -8.15 8.55 -8.42
N PRO A 130 -8.42 8.00 -7.22
CA PRO A 130 -8.49 8.84 -6.01
C PRO A 130 -7.16 9.51 -5.66
N TRP A 131 -6.03 8.86 -5.94
CA TRP A 131 -4.70 9.34 -5.60
C TRP A 131 -4.22 10.42 -6.56
N LEU A 132 -4.54 10.28 -7.87
CA LEU A 132 -4.31 11.33 -8.86
C LEU A 132 -5.17 12.56 -8.59
N ALA A 133 -6.45 12.37 -8.26
CA ALA A 133 -7.35 13.47 -7.90
C ALA A 133 -6.82 14.23 -6.66
N ARG A 134 -6.32 13.51 -5.65
CA ARG A 134 -5.66 14.12 -4.50
C ARG A 134 -4.39 14.86 -4.89
N TRP A 135 -3.56 14.28 -5.76
CA TRP A 135 -2.35 14.94 -6.24
C TRP A 135 -2.69 16.26 -6.91
N GLU A 136 -3.67 16.24 -7.83
CA GLU A 136 -4.17 17.41 -8.55
C GLU A 136 -4.69 18.51 -7.61
N ALA A 137 -5.51 18.13 -6.61
CA ALA A 137 -6.03 19.07 -5.62
C ALA A 137 -4.93 19.73 -4.75
N GLU A 138 -3.79 19.05 -4.57
CA GLU A 138 -2.67 19.51 -3.74
C GLU A 138 -1.51 20.07 -4.59
N MET A 139 -1.72 20.42 -5.87
CA MET A 139 -0.69 20.89 -6.85
C MET A 139 -0.02 22.26 -6.53
N GLY A 140 0.53 22.39 -5.34
CA GLY A 140 1.44 23.45 -4.93
C GLY A 140 2.90 23.16 -5.31
N PRO A 141 3.85 24.03 -4.90
CA PRO A 141 5.27 23.88 -5.24
C PRO A 141 5.89 22.55 -4.77
N VAL A 142 5.50 22.05 -3.60
CA VAL A 142 6.01 20.77 -3.05
C VAL A 142 5.51 19.59 -3.89
N ALA A 143 4.20 19.52 -4.14
CA ALA A 143 3.61 18.46 -4.97
C ALA A 143 4.11 18.46 -6.42
N ARG A 144 4.41 19.64 -7.01
CA ARG A 144 5.04 19.73 -8.33
C ARG A 144 6.48 19.18 -8.35
N ARG A 145 7.25 19.43 -7.29
CA ARG A 145 8.59 18.85 -7.15
C ARG A 145 8.49 17.33 -7.05
N HIS A 146 7.59 16.83 -6.21
CA HIS A 146 7.31 15.40 -6.11
C HIS A 146 6.93 14.78 -7.45
N LEU A 147 6.10 15.48 -8.25
CA LEU A 147 5.75 15.02 -9.59
C LEU A 147 6.96 14.92 -10.51
N ALA A 148 7.85 15.93 -10.51
CA ALA A 148 9.08 15.89 -11.29
C ALA A 148 10.01 14.76 -10.85
N ASP A 149 10.15 14.55 -9.55
CA ASP A 149 10.94 13.45 -8.98
C ASP A 149 10.34 12.08 -9.39
N SER A 150 9.01 11.93 -9.36
CA SER A 150 8.30 10.73 -9.80
C SER A 150 8.44 10.44 -11.29
N LEU A 151 8.47 11.48 -12.15
CA LEU A 151 8.77 11.30 -13.59
C LEU A 151 10.19 10.76 -13.81
N GLY A 152 11.14 11.17 -12.99
CA GLY A 152 12.50 10.63 -13.01
C GLY A 152 12.55 9.18 -12.53
N TRP A 153 11.75 8.84 -11.52
CA TRP A 153 11.62 7.48 -10.99
C TRP A 153 11.00 6.52 -12.01
N TRP A 154 9.91 6.89 -12.67
CA TRP A 154 9.21 6.06 -13.67
C TRP A 154 9.80 6.14 -15.08
N ARG A 155 11.03 6.63 -15.24
CA ARG A 155 11.58 6.95 -16.57
C ARG A 155 11.57 5.74 -17.51
N GLU A 156 11.85 4.55 -16.99
CA GLU A 156 11.90 3.33 -17.79
C GLU A 156 10.47 2.88 -18.18
N GLU A 157 9.56 2.81 -17.21
CA GLU A 157 8.15 2.43 -17.36
C GLU A 157 7.35 3.41 -18.23
N LEU A 158 7.76 4.68 -18.28
CA LEU A 158 7.18 5.69 -19.16
C LEU A 158 7.55 5.46 -20.63
N THR A 159 8.63 4.73 -20.90
CA THR A 159 9.11 4.42 -22.26
C THR A 159 8.85 2.98 -22.69
N SER A 160 8.56 2.08 -21.75
CA SER A 160 8.21 0.70 -22.00
C SER A 160 6.70 0.46 -21.86
N ASN A 161 6.29 -0.81 -22.02
CA ASN A 161 4.95 -1.27 -21.66
C ASN A 161 4.87 -1.78 -20.22
N ASP A 162 5.94 -1.63 -19.44
CA ASP A 162 5.96 -2.07 -18.06
C ASP A 162 5.21 -1.06 -17.18
N SER A 163 4.76 -1.54 -16.03
CA SER A 163 4.08 -0.76 -15.02
C SER A 163 4.96 -0.68 -13.76
N PRO A 164 4.97 0.47 -13.05
CA PRO A 164 5.71 0.59 -11.80
C PRO A 164 5.04 -0.13 -10.63
N PHE A 165 3.84 -0.69 -10.81
CA PHE A 165 3.08 -1.35 -9.75
C PHE A 165 3.50 -2.83 -9.56
N THR A 166 4.78 -3.06 -9.27
CA THR A 166 5.41 -4.40 -9.21
C THR A 166 4.68 -5.40 -8.31
N TRP A 167 4.01 -4.93 -7.26
CA TRP A 167 3.28 -5.77 -6.31
C TRP A 167 1.76 -5.70 -6.48
N TRP A 168 1.27 -5.41 -7.68
CA TRP A 168 -0.15 -5.37 -7.97
C TRP A 168 -0.86 -6.67 -7.55
N TRP A 169 -2.00 -6.53 -6.86
CA TRP A 169 -2.88 -7.64 -6.54
C TRP A 169 -4.10 -7.62 -7.47
N GLY A 170 -4.06 -8.49 -8.49
CA GLY A 170 -5.08 -8.57 -9.52
C GLY A 170 -4.51 -9.16 -10.80
N THR A 171 -5.18 -8.89 -11.92
CA THR A 171 -4.71 -9.30 -13.25
C THR A 171 -3.74 -8.28 -13.84
N GLU A 172 -2.84 -8.74 -14.71
CA GLU A 172 -1.95 -7.87 -15.50
C GLU A 172 -2.73 -6.84 -16.33
N VAL A 173 -3.93 -7.19 -16.81
CA VAL A 173 -4.79 -6.26 -17.55
C VAL A 173 -5.24 -5.08 -16.68
N GLU A 174 -5.60 -5.33 -15.43
CA GLU A 174 -6.00 -4.29 -14.48
C GLU A 174 -4.82 -3.40 -14.09
N GLU A 175 -3.65 -4.01 -13.86
CA GLU A 175 -2.41 -3.28 -13.60
C GLU A 175 -2.05 -2.34 -14.76
N GLN A 176 -2.09 -2.87 -15.97
CA GLN A 176 -1.81 -2.08 -17.18
C GLN A 176 -2.85 -0.99 -17.39
N ALA A 177 -4.13 -1.24 -17.09
CA ALA A 177 -5.15 -0.21 -17.16
C ALA A 177 -4.89 0.93 -16.16
N ALA A 178 -4.46 0.61 -14.93
CA ALA A 178 -4.05 1.57 -13.93
C ALA A 178 -2.87 2.43 -14.41
N TRP A 179 -1.84 1.81 -15.00
CA TRP A 179 -0.69 2.54 -15.52
C TRP A 179 -1.05 3.43 -16.72
N HIS A 180 -1.93 2.98 -17.63
CA HIS A 180 -2.45 3.81 -18.71
C HIS A 180 -3.21 5.04 -18.20
N GLU A 181 -3.93 4.92 -17.08
CA GLU A 181 -4.57 6.07 -16.45
C GLU A 181 -3.55 7.11 -15.97
N VAL A 182 -2.47 6.68 -15.31
CA VAL A 182 -1.37 7.57 -14.91
C VAL A 182 -0.77 8.27 -16.12
N LYS A 183 -0.41 7.53 -17.18
CA LYS A 183 0.16 8.11 -18.42
C LYS A 183 -0.76 9.15 -19.07
N ARG A 184 -2.07 8.91 -19.08
CA ARG A 184 -3.06 9.87 -19.58
C ARG A 184 -3.11 11.13 -18.72
N TRP A 185 -3.12 10.98 -17.40
CA TRP A 185 -3.10 12.11 -16.47
C TRP A 185 -1.81 12.94 -16.62
N LEU A 186 -0.64 12.30 -16.68
CA LEU A 186 0.64 12.98 -16.91
C LEU A 186 0.64 13.79 -18.21
N THR A 187 0.09 13.22 -19.29
CA THR A 187 -0.04 13.91 -20.58
C THR A 187 -0.94 15.14 -20.47
N ALA A 188 -2.01 15.07 -19.68
CA ALA A 188 -2.89 16.22 -19.44
C ALA A 188 -2.19 17.31 -18.62
N GLN A 189 -1.43 16.94 -17.59
CA GLN A 189 -0.66 17.89 -16.77
C GLN A 189 0.38 18.64 -17.61
N ALA A 190 1.09 17.95 -18.52
CA ALA A 190 2.07 18.56 -19.41
C ALA A 190 1.48 19.59 -20.39
N ARG A 191 0.17 19.53 -20.68
CA ARG A 191 -0.54 20.50 -21.53
C ARG A 191 -1.06 21.71 -20.76
N ALA A 192 -1.19 21.59 -19.43
CA ALA A 192 -1.70 22.64 -18.56
C ALA A 192 -0.61 23.61 -18.05
N THR A 193 0.65 23.23 -18.19
CA THR A 193 1.86 24.02 -17.89
C THR A 193 2.40 24.72 -19.12
#